data_AF-A0A929PCE2-F1
#
_entry.id   AF-A0A929PCE2-F1
#
_cell.length_a   1.000
_cell.length_b   1.000
_cell.length_c   1.000
_cell.angle_alpha   90.00
_cell.angle_beta   90.00
_cell.angle_gamma   90.00
#
_symmetry.space_group_name_H-M   'P 1'
#
loop_
_entity.id
_entity.type
_entity.pdbx_description
1 polymer ?
#
loop_
_entity_poly.entity_id
_entity_poly.type
_entity_poly.pdbx_seq_one_letter_code
_entity_poly.pdbx_strand_id
1 'polypeptide(L)'
;TSDVKYWHICKVMGRVASHLALEVALQTHANITLIGEDLADYVDKRRIEKAEKEGKIDYTAYGMTLRHLSRVLCEGIVKRAAVGKNYGVIVIPEGVLEFINEIQIFIIKLNSIIAEYNEVHDTDFHSDFPLLGDKLEYLRKLARRSREDSSFTIWTTRDDDLFDDIPAFFQEGLLTERDSHGNFQFSQVETDKVIMGLVKDYLKILREEGIYKIGIERSYYKKTLEKEGLDPDYFGPMVFENYDDGQFLMAKAPIISARRLKRVLIKEGAIKEDEKIPGPVEKIFRKSVPKFKTQVHFYGYDGRGSDPTRFDCIYTYNLGLTVFSLIANGSTGQMAAIRNLEKDFSEWEPIGIPIAPLMHLEERKGKLALVLEKSVVDVNSPAFRVVKAFRDKWLGAIPEEDNYRRPGPIRFAGKSEEERPITLLLNALGSSR
;
A
#
# COMPACT_ATOMS: atom_id res chain seq x y z
N THR A 1 18.50 19.58 -7.52
CA THR A 1 19.08 18.40 -8.20
C THR A 1 18.32 17.19 -7.69
N SER A 2 17.26 16.81 -8.39
CA SER A 2 16.32 15.78 -7.94
C SER A 2 16.99 14.42 -7.93
N ASP A 3 16.88 13.68 -6.82
CA ASP A 3 17.42 12.32 -6.72
C ASP A 3 16.51 11.33 -7.48
N VAL A 4 16.65 11.28 -8.81
CA VAL A 4 16.00 10.33 -9.73
C VAL A 4 16.57 8.91 -9.54
N LYS A 5 16.52 8.41 -8.29
CA LYS A 5 17.20 7.18 -7.83
C LYS A 5 16.45 6.45 -6.72
N TYR A 6 15.44 7.07 -6.10
CA TYR A 6 14.76 6.51 -4.93
C TYR A 6 13.27 6.30 -5.17
N TRP A 7 12.76 5.26 -4.54
CA TRP A 7 11.35 5.09 -4.25
C TRP A 7 11.03 5.72 -2.90
N HIS A 8 10.21 6.76 -2.90
CA HIS A 8 9.75 7.43 -1.68
C HIS A 8 8.52 6.69 -1.15
N ILE A 9 8.64 6.13 0.05
CA ILE A 9 7.57 5.42 0.75
C ILE A 9 6.99 6.40 1.76
N CYS A 10 5.81 6.93 1.47
CA CYS A 10 5.13 7.96 2.25
C CYS A 10 4.00 7.32 3.05
N LYS A 11 4.28 7.02 4.31
CA LYS A 11 3.24 6.56 5.25
C LYS A 11 2.43 7.76 5.70
N VAL A 12 1.12 7.70 5.51
CA VAL A 12 0.17 8.76 5.92
C VAL A 12 -0.70 8.27 7.06
N MET A 13 -0.98 9.16 8.01
CA MET A 13 -1.82 8.82 9.15
C MET A 13 -3.24 8.47 8.70
N GLY A 14 -3.79 7.42 9.31
CA GLY A 14 -5.09 6.90 8.92
C GLY A 14 -5.25 5.53 9.55
N ARG A 15 -5.74 5.51 10.79
CA ARG A 15 -5.83 4.28 11.58
C ARG A 15 -6.87 3.34 10.99
N VAL A 16 -8.10 3.82 10.79
CA VAL A 16 -9.24 2.95 10.47
C VAL A 16 -9.82 3.20 9.08
N ALA A 17 -9.40 4.26 8.39
CA ALA A 17 -9.93 4.61 7.07
C ALA A 17 -8.86 5.25 6.21
N SER A 18 -8.95 5.04 4.90
CA SER A 18 -7.97 5.54 3.93
C SER A 18 -8.33 6.92 3.36
N HIS A 19 -9.22 7.69 4.00
CA HIS A 19 -9.67 9.00 3.50
C HIS A 19 -8.51 9.95 3.22
N LEU A 20 -7.50 10.00 4.09
CA LEU A 20 -6.31 10.83 3.87
C LEU A 20 -5.48 10.33 2.68
N ALA A 21 -5.27 9.02 2.56
CA ALA A 21 -4.57 8.45 1.42
C ALA A 21 -5.30 8.73 0.10
N LEU A 22 -6.63 8.68 0.10
CA LEU A 22 -7.47 9.01 -1.05
C LEU A 22 -7.31 10.48 -1.47
N GLU A 23 -7.35 11.41 -0.51
CA GLU A 23 -7.14 12.83 -0.78
C GLU A 23 -5.71 13.08 -1.31
N VAL A 24 -4.70 12.47 -0.70
CA VAL A 24 -3.30 12.58 -1.15
C VAL A 24 -3.13 12.07 -2.57
N ALA A 25 -3.80 10.96 -2.95
CA ALA A 25 -3.76 10.46 -4.32
C ALA A 25 -4.29 11.50 -5.33
N LEU A 26 -5.41 12.15 -5.02
CA LEU A 26 -6.04 13.17 -5.85
C LEU A 26 -5.19 14.45 -5.93
N GLN A 27 -4.56 14.87 -4.83
CA GLN A 27 -3.76 16.09 -4.78
C GLN A 27 -2.38 15.94 -5.41
N THR A 28 -1.76 14.77 -5.34
CA THR A 28 -0.33 14.59 -5.71
C THR A 28 -0.12 13.73 -6.95
N HIS A 29 -1.09 12.88 -7.30
CA HIS A 29 -0.93 11.84 -8.32
C HIS A 29 0.29 10.94 -8.07
N ALA A 30 0.52 10.56 -6.81
CA ALA A 30 1.55 9.56 -6.47
C ALA A 30 1.39 8.29 -7.31
N ASN A 31 2.51 7.67 -7.71
CA ASN A 31 2.48 6.57 -8.68
C ASN A 31 1.68 5.37 -8.19
N ILE A 32 1.76 5.12 -6.88
CA ILE A 32 1.00 4.06 -6.23
C ILE A 32 0.44 4.63 -4.94
N THR A 33 -0.87 4.55 -4.75
CA THR A 33 -1.51 4.88 -3.47
C THR A 33 -2.39 3.72 -3.04
N LEU A 34 -2.14 3.19 -1.86
CA LEU A 34 -2.95 2.12 -1.29
C LEU A 34 -4.19 2.69 -0.62
N ILE A 35 -5.33 2.06 -0.88
CA ILE A 35 -6.62 2.35 -0.24
C ILE A 35 -7.07 1.04 0.40
N GLY A 36 -7.03 0.96 1.73
CA GLY A 36 -7.30 -0.26 2.48
C GLY A 36 -8.65 -0.89 2.11
N GLU A 37 -9.69 -0.08 2.00
CA GLU A 37 -11.05 -0.51 1.67
C GLU A 37 -11.12 -1.21 0.30
N ASP A 38 -10.35 -0.76 -0.70
CA ASP A 38 -10.23 -1.41 -2.01
C ASP A 38 -9.38 -2.69 -1.98
N LEU A 39 -8.47 -2.82 -1.01
CA LEU A 39 -7.75 -4.07 -0.77
C LEU A 39 -8.67 -5.10 -0.12
N ALA A 40 -9.53 -4.69 0.81
CA ALA A 40 -10.51 -5.57 1.44
C ALA A 40 -11.56 -6.06 0.42
N ASP A 41 -12.02 -5.19 -0.49
CA ASP A 41 -12.98 -5.52 -1.57
C ASP A 41 -12.36 -6.25 -2.78
N TYR A 42 -11.05 -6.52 -2.75
CA TYR A 42 -10.37 -7.19 -3.87
C TYR A 42 -10.91 -8.61 -4.09
N VAL A 43 -11.14 -8.98 -5.35
CA VAL A 43 -11.57 -10.34 -5.73
C VAL A 43 -10.69 -10.87 -6.86
N ASP A 44 -9.99 -11.97 -6.61
CA ASP A 44 -9.17 -12.68 -7.61
C ASP A 44 -10.05 -13.57 -8.49
N LYS A 45 -10.62 -12.97 -9.53
CA LYS A 45 -11.49 -13.67 -10.49
C LYS A 45 -10.81 -14.89 -11.12
N ARG A 46 -9.50 -14.83 -11.38
CA ARG A 46 -8.77 -15.95 -12.00
C ARG A 46 -8.72 -17.16 -11.08
N ARG A 47 -8.56 -16.94 -9.77
CA ARG A 47 -8.59 -18.03 -8.78
C ARG A 47 -9.99 -18.59 -8.62
N ILE A 48 -11.03 -17.75 -8.65
CA ILE A 48 -12.43 -18.21 -8.67
C ILE A 48 -12.67 -19.12 -9.88
N GLU A 49 -12.37 -18.64 -11.09
CA GLU A 49 -12.54 -19.42 -12.33
C GLU A 49 -11.75 -20.74 -12.32
N LYS A 50 -10.55 -20.74 -11.74
CA LYS A 50 -9.75 -21.96 -11.60
C LYS A 50 -10.38 -22.93 -10.59
N ALA A 51 -10.84 -22.44 -9.45
CA ALA A 51 -11.47 -23.26 -8.42
C ALA A 51 -12.79 -23.87 -8.93
N GLU A 52 -13.59 -23.09 -9.67
CA GLU A 52 -14.81 -23.57 -10.34
C GLU A 52 -14.50 -24.72 -11.30
N LYS A 53 -13.44 -24.61 -12.10
CA LYS A 53 -12.99 -25.70 -13.00
C LYS A 53 -12.57 -26.96 -12.24
N GLU A 54 -12.10 -26.83 -11.00
CA GLU A 54 -11.72 -27.94 -10.13
C GLU A 54 -12.87 -28.43 -9.23
N GLY A 55 -14.08 -27.86 -9.37
CA GLY A 55 -15.25 -28.20 -8.55
C GLY A 55 -15.11 -27.77 -7.08
N LYS A 56 -14.28 -26.77 -6.79
CA LYS A 56 -13.97 -26.26 -5.43
C LYS A 56 -14.34 -24.78 -5.31
N ILE A 57 -14.54 -24.33 -4.08
CA ILE A 57 -14.68 -22.91 -3.76
C ILE A 57 -13.38 -22.46 -3.08
N ASP A 58 -12.65 -21.52 -3.70
CA ASP A 58 -11.47 -20.90 -3.08
C ASP A 58 -11.88 -19.64 -2.32
N TYR A 59 -12.20 -19.78 -1.03
CA TYR A 59 -12.52 -18.64 -0.16
C TYR A 59 -11.36 -17.65 -0.01
N THR A 60 -10.12 -18.03 -0.35
CA THR A 60 -8.96 -17.12 -0.33
C THR A 60 -8.79 -16.31 -1.61
N ALA A 61 -9.76 -16.41 -2.54
CA ALA A 61 -9.88 -15.51 -3.68
C ALA A 61 -10.55 -14.17 -3.32
N TYR A 62 -11.17 -14.08 -2.14
CA TYR A 62 -11.80 -12.85 -1.63
C TYR A 62 -10.90 -12.14 -0.64
N GLY A 63 -10.72 -10.84 -0.87
CA GLY A 63 -9.80 -9.95 -0.17
C GLY A 63 -8.35 -10.09 -0.60
N MET A 64 -7.61 -9.03 -0.39
CA MET A 64 -6.18 -8.98 -0.66
C MET A 64 -5.40 -9.80 0.38
N THR A 65 -4.41 -10.57 -0.09
CA THR A 65 -3.36 -11.15 0.77
C THR A 65 -2.12 -10.28 0.72
N LEU A 66 -1.29 -10.33 1.76
CA LEU A 66 -0.03 -9.57 1.84
C LEU A 66 0.92 -9.98 0.71
N ARG A 67 0.94 -11.26 0.34
CA ARG A 67 1.68 -11.78 -0.81
C ARG A 67 1.14 -11.25 -2.14
N HIS A 68 -0.18 -11.13 -2.31
CA HIS A 68 -0.74 -10.56 -3.54
C HIS A 68 -0.46 -9.06 -3.62
N LEU A 69 -0.61 -8.34 -2.50
CA LEU A 69 -0.29 -6.92 -2.41
C LEU A 69 1.16 -6.64 -2.81
N SER A 70 2.12 -7.41 -2.27
CA SER A 70 3.54 -7.22 -2.63
C SER A 70 3.81 -7.47 -4.11
N ARG A 71 3.11 -8.44 -4.73
CA ARG A 71 3.19 -8.71 -6.18
C ARG A 71 2.67 -7.56 -7.02
N VAL A 72 1.51 -6.99 -6.67
CA VAL A 72 0.93 -5.82 -7.36
C VAL A 72 1.88 -4.62 -7.31
N LEU A 73 2.47 -4.36 -6.13
CA LEU A 73 3.47 -3.31 -5.97
C LEU A 73 4.72 -3.57 -6.84
N CYS A 74 5.23 -4.80 -6.84
CA CYS A 74 6.37 -5.18 -7.67
C CYS A 74 6.06 -5.05 -9.16
N GLU A 75 4.85 -5.41 -9.59
CA GLU A 75 4.42 -5.25 -10.98
C GLU A 75 4.46 -3.77 -11.40
N GLY A 76 3.93 -2.86 -10.57
CA GLY A 76 4.02 -1.42 -10.82
C GLY A 76 5.46 -0.91 -10.90
N ILE A 77 6.33 -1.36 -10.00
CA ILE A 77 7.76 -1.00 -9.97
C ILE A 77 8.48 -1.51 -11.22
N VAL A 78 8.25 -2.77 -11.61
CA VAL A 78 8.86 -3.41 -12.78
C VAL A 78 8.38 -2.74 -14.08
N LYS A 79 7.08 -2.46 -14.22
CA LYS A 79 6.53 -1.74 -15.38
C LYS A 79 7.17 -0.37 -15.55
N ARG A 80 7.34 0.40 -14.46
CA ARG A 80 8.05 1.69 -14.50
C ARG A 80 9.53 1.52 -14.84
N ALA A 81 10.20 0.53 -14.26
CA ALA A 81 11.61 0.27 -14.56
C ALA A 81 11.82 -0.09 -16.04
N ALA A 82 10.89 -0.80 -16.67
CA ALA A 82 10.94 -1.14 -18.10
C ALA A 82 10.94 0.09 -19.02
N VAL A 83 10.42 1.23 -18.57
CA VAL A 83 10.49 2.53 -19.27
C VAL A 83 11.56 3.46 -18.68
N GLY A 84 12.60 2.89 -18.08
CA GLY A 84 13.74 3.63 -17.52
C GLY A 84 13.48 4.31 -16.17
N LYS A 85 12.27 4.22 -15.62
CA LYS A 85 11.86 4.88 -14.37
C LYS A 85 12.00 3.94 -13.18
N ASN A 86 13.21 3.84 -12.65
CA ASN A 86 13.48 3.08 -11.42
C ASN A 86 13.37 3.93 -10.15
N TYR A 87 12.31 4.74 -10.07
CA TYR A 87 12.01 5.66 -8.97
C TYR A 87 10.50 5.95 -8.95
N GLY A 88 10.00 6.51 -7.85
CA GLY A 88 8.60 6.86 -7.73
C GLY A 88 8.18 7.17 -6.30
N VAL A 89 6.89 7.38 -6.10
CA VAL A 89 6.26 7.66 -4.81
C VAL A 89 5.18 6.63 -4.55
N ILE A 90 5.24 5.98 -3.39
CA ILE A 90 4.22 5.05 -2.88
C ILE A 90 3.61 5.66 -1.62
N VAL A 91 2.29 5.84 -1.60
CA VAL A 91 1.53 6.30 -0.44
C VAL A 91 0.87 5.11 0.24
N ILE A 92 1.13 4.95 1.54
CA ILE A 92 0.63 3.83 2.35
C ILE A 92 -0.14 4.41 3.55
N PRO A 93 -1.45 4.11 3.71
CA PRO A 93 -2.14 4.45 4.95
C PRO A 93 -1.59 3.59 6.08
N GLU A 94 -1.38 4.21 7.24
CA GLU A 94 -0.82 3.57 8.45
C GLU A 94 -1.53 2.25 8.80
N GLY A 95 -2.87 2.26 8.78
CA GLY A 95 -3.72 1.11 9.07
C GLY A 95 -3.94 0.16 7.90
N VAL A 96 -3.19 0.21 6.80
CA VAL A 96 -3.49 -0.64 5.61
C VAL A 96 -3.52 -2.14 5.93
N LEU A 97 -2.76 -2.60 6.93
CA LEU A 97 -2.76 -4.00 7.36
C LEU A 97 -4.07 -4.42 8.04
N GLU A 98 -4.86 -3.48 8.57
CA GLU A 98 -6.22 -3.75 9.07
C GLU A 98 -7.13 -4.28 7.96
N PHE A 99 -6.83 -3.99 6.70
CA PHE A 99 -7.67 -4.35 5.54
C PHE A 99 -7.17 -5.58 4.79
N ILE A 100 -6.13 -6.24 5.28
CA ILE A 100 -5.64 -7.49 4.70
C ILE A 100 -6.33 -8.65 5.43
N ASN A 101 -7.15 -9.42 4.71
CA ASN A 101 -8.03 -10.44 5.30
C ASN A 101 -7.27 -11.46 6.17
N GLU A 102 -6.10 -11.92 5.73
CA GLU A 102 -5.32 -12.90 6.50
C GLU A 102 -4.84 -12.32 7.84
N ILE A 103 -4.51 -11.03 7.90
CA ILE A 103 -4.10 -10.35 9.12
C ILE A 103 -5.27 -10.19 10.08
N GLN A 104 -6.46 -9.84 9.58
CA GLN A 104 -7.68 -9.79 10.40
C GLN A 104 -7.99 -11.16 11.02
N ILE A 105 -7.89 -12.22 10.22
CA ILE A 105 -8.11 -13.60 10.69
C ILE A 105 -7.09 -13.96 11.76
N PHE A 106 -5.81 -13.63 11.57
CA PHE A 106 -4.79 -13.86 12.60
C PHE A 106 -5.10 -13.09 13.89
N ILE A 107 -5.47 -11.81 13.80
CA ILE A 107 -5.81 -11.03 14.99
C ILE A 107 -6.96 -11.66 15.75
N ILE A 108 -8.03 -12.07 15.07
CA ILE A 108 -9.19 -12.74 15.70
C ILE A 108 -8.75 -14.05 16.37
N LYS A 109 -8.06 -14.93 15.63
CA LYS A 109 -7.60 -16.23 16.15
C LYS A 109 -6.66 -16.08 17.34
N LEU A 110 -5.66 -15.22 17.23
CA LEU A 110 -4.70 -14.97 18.31
C LEU A 110 -5.38 -14.35 19.52
N ASN A 111 -6.34 -13.45 19.34
CA ASN A 111 -7.12 -12.90 20.44
C ASN A 111 -7.90 -13.98 21.17
N SER A 112 -8.58 -14.86 20.44
CA SER A 112 -9.33 -15.98 21.04
C SER A 112 -8.40 -16.93 21.79
N ILE A 113 -7.23 -17.26 21.23
CA ILE A 113 -6.24 -18.14 21.87
C ILE A 113 -5.70 -17.52 23.16
N ILE A 114 -5.34 -16.23 23.14
CA ILE A 114 -4.81 -15.53 24.31
C ILE A 114 -5.90 -15.39 25.39
N ALA A 115 -7.13 -15.07 25.00
CA ALA A 115 -8.26 -14.97 25.93
C ALA A 115 -8.57 -16.32 26.58
N GLU A 116 -8.67 -17.39 25.80
CA GLU A 116 -8.90 -18.76 26.30
C GLU A 116 -7.77 -19.19 27.25
N TYR A 117 -6.50 -18.90 26.92
CA TYR A 117 -5.38 -19.19 27.80
C TYR A 117 -5.54 -18.51 29.17
N ASN A 118 -5.83 -17.21 29.15
CA ASN A 118 -5.98 -16.38 30.36
C ASN A 118 -7.21 -16.75 31.20
N GLU A 119 -8.24 -17.37 30.61
CA GLU A 119 -9.41 -17.86 31.35
C GLU A 119 -9.15 -19.21 32.03
N VAL A 120 -8.32 -20.06 31.43
CA VAL A 120 -8.08 -21.44 31.89
C VAL A 120 -6.88 -21.54 32.85
N HIS A 121 -5.92 -20.61 32.78
CA HIS A 121 -4.68 -20.65 33.58
C HIS A 121 -4.68 -19.58 34.68
N ASP A 122 -3.95 -19.87 35.77
CA ASP A 122 -3.79 -18.93 36.90
C ASP A 122 -2.92 -17.71 36.54
N THR A 123 -2.03 -17.89 35.55
CA THR A 123 -1.08 -16.89 35.03
C THR A 123 -1.47 -16.49 33.61
N ASP A 124 -1.21 -15.24 33.24
CA ASP A 124 -1.53 -14.75 31.90
C ASP A 124 -0.51 -15.23 30.85
N PHE A 125 -0.97 -15.31 29.61
CA PHE A 125 -0.22 -15.77 28.45
C PHE A 125 1.11 -15.03 28.25
N HIS A 126 1.16 -13.73 28.51
CA HIS A 126 2.36 -12.94 28.26
C HIS A 126 3.39 -13.10 29.38
N SER A 127 2.95 -13.39 30.61
CA SER A 127 3.81 -13.78 31.73
C SER A 127 4.43 -15.17 31.52
N ASP A 128 3.65 -16.14 31.03
CA ASP A 128 4.14 -17.51 30.83
C ASP A 128 5.02 -17.67 29.58
N PHE A 129 4.78 -16.84 28.55
CA PHE A 129 5.53 -16.86 27.30
C PHE A 129 6.16 -15.47 27.02
N PRO A 130 7.25 -15.11 27.72
CA PRO A 130 7.86 -13.78 27.59
C PRO A 130 8.58 -13.58 26.26
N LEU A 131 9.14 -14.65 25.66
CA LEU A 131 9.89 -14.59 24.41
C LEU A 131 9.02 -14.98 23.21
N LEU A 132 9.28 -14.36 22.05
CA LEU A 132 8.60 -14.70 20.80
C LEU A 132 8.69 -16.20 20.47
N GLY A 133 9.87 -16.81 20.67
CA GLY A 133 10.09 -18.23 20.39
C GLY A 133 9.15 -19.14 21.18
N ASP A 134 8.88 -18.80 22.44
CA ASP A 134 8.00 -19.60 23.31
C ASP A 134 6.55 -19.47 22.86
N LYS A 135 6.12 -18.25 22.50
CA LYS A 135 4.79 -17.99 21.92
C LYS A 135 4.57 -18.76 20.62
N LEU A 136 5.57 -18.74 19.73
CA LEU A 136 5.52 -19.48 18.45
C LEU A 136 5.48 -21.00 18.68
N GLU A 137 6.25 -21.53 19.62
CA GLU A 137 6.21 -22.96 19.96
C GLU A 137 4.86 -23.37 20.55
N TYR A 138 4.21 -22.50 21.34
CA TYR A 138 2.86 -22.72 21.81
C TYR A 138 1.85 -22.82 20.63
N LEU A 139 1.90 -21.88 19.68
CA LEU A 139 1.06 -21.93 18.47
C LEU A 139 1.32 -23.19 17.63
N ARG A 140 2.59 -23.58 17.47
CA ARG A 140 2.97 -24.83 16.77
C ARG A 140 2.42 -26.06 17.46
N LYS A 141 2.38 -26.10 18.80
CA LYS A 141 1.75 -27.18 19.56
C LYS A 141 0.24 -27.23 19.30
N LEU A 142 -0.45 -26.08 19.24
CA LEU A 142 -1.86 -26.01 18.86
C LEU A 142 -2.08 -26.54 17.42
N ALA A 143 -1.25 -26.12 16.46
CA ALA A 143 -1.33 -26.60 15.08
C ALA A 143 -1.06 -28.11 14.95
N ARG A 144 -0.19 -28.70 15.80
CA ARG A 144 0.03 -30.15 15.85
C ARG A 144 -1.18 -30.89 16.40
N ARG A 145 -1.77 -30.40 17.49
CA ARG A 145 -3.00 -30.98 18.09
C ARG A 145 -4.17 -30.98 17.11
N SER A 146 -4.27 -29.95 16.26
CA SER A 146 -5.23 -29.86 15.16
C SER A 146 -5.17 -31.04 14.17
N ARG A 147 -4.03 -31.73 14.06
CA ARG A 147 -3.88 -32.94 13.21
C ARG A 147 -4.34 -34.22 13.90
N GLU A 148 -4.28 -34.26 15.23
CA GLU A 148 -4.48 -35.46 16.04
C GLU A 148 -5.93 -35.59 16.53
N ASP A 149 -6.60 -34.46 16.74
CA ASP A 149 -7.99 -34.42 17.17
C ASP A 149 -8.86 -33.73 16.11
N SER A 150 -9.99 -34.35 15.77
CA SER A 150 -10.95 -33.83 14.78
C SER A 150 -11.88 -32.76 15.37
N SER A 151 -11.71 -32.43 16.65
CA SER A 151 -12.33 -31.28 17.29
C SER A 151 -11.76 -29.97 16.72
N PHE A 152 -12.64 -28.97 16.51
CA PHE A 152 -12.27 -27.70 15.90
C PHE A 152 -11.21 -26.99 16.73
N THR A 153 -10.02 -26.80 16.15
CA THR A 153 -8.90 -26.08 16.76
C THR A 153 -8.76 -24.72 16.09
N ILE A 154 -8.67 -23.65 16.90
CA ILE A 154 -8.67 -22.25 16.42
C ILE A 154 -7.46 -21.97 15.51
N TRP A 155 -6.30 -22.58 15.80
CA TRP A 155 -5.05 -22.45 15.04
C TRP A 155 -4.72 -23.73 14.27
N THR A 156 -4.63 -23.63 12.94
CA THR A 156 -4.37 -24.77 12.05
C THR A 156 -2.94 -24.77 11.52
N THR A 157 -2.52 -25.86 10.89
CA THR A 157 -1.21 -25.95 10.22
C THR A 157 -1.04 -24.93 9.11
N ARG A 158 -2.14 -24.61 8.40
CA ARG A 158 -2.13 -23.60 7.35
C ARG A 158 -1.93 -22.21 7.93
N ASP A 159 -2.52 -21.93 9.09
CA ASP A 159 -2.30 -20.65 9.78
C ASP A 159 -0.84 -20.52 10.21
N ASP A 160 -0.27 -21.60 10.75
CA ASP A 160 1.15 -21.66 11.16
C ASP A 160 2.09 -21.40 9.97
N ASP A 161 1.88 -22.09 8.84
CA ASP A 161 2.69 -21.89 7.62
C ASP A 161 2.59 -20.45 7.08
N LEU A 162 1.37 -19.88 7.05
CA LEU A 162 1.15 -18.51 6.59
C LEU A 162 1.70 -17.47 7.58
N PHE A 163 1.68 -17.77 8.87
CA PHE A 163 2.24 -16.89 9.89
C PHE A 163 3.77 -16.90 9.85
N ASP A 164 4.41 -18.05 9.58
CA ASP A 164 5.86 -18.19 9.41
C ASP A 164 6.40 -17.43 8.18
N ASP A 165 5.56 -17.16 7.17
CA ASP A 165 5.90 -16.30 6.02
C ASP A 165 5.98 -14.80 6.38
N ILE A 166 5.50 -14.40 7.56
CA ILE A 166 5.48 -13.01 8.01
C ILE A 166 6.82 -12.65 8.67
N PRO A 167 7.35 -11.42 8.48
CA PRO A 167 8.56 -11.00 9.19
C PRO A 167 8.44 -11.12 10.72
N ALA A 168 9.50 -11.64 11.36
CA ALA A 168 9.51 -11.93 12.81
C ALA A 168 9.09 -10.75 13.70
N PHE A 169 9.52 -9.53 13.37
CA PHE A 169 9.14 -8.33 14.13
C PHE A 169 7.62 -8.05 14.05
N PHE A 170 6.95 -8.45 12.98
CA PHE A 170 5.51 -8.28 12.83
C PHE A 170 4.74 -9.43 13.47
N GLN A 171 5.26 -10.66 13.44
CA GLN A 171 4.75 -11.77 14.25
C GLN A 171 4.75 -11.40 15.74
N GLU A 172 5.86 -10.85 16.24
CA GLU A 172 5.97 -10.32 17.59
C GLU A 172 4.94 -9.24 17.86
N GLY A 173 4.83 -8.28 16.95
CA GLY A 173 3.78 -7.27 16.96
C GLY A 173 2.40 -7.87 17.18
N LEU A 174 1.97 -8.83 16.36
CA LEU A 174 0.67 -9.52 16.42
C LEU A 174 0.41 -10.27 17.74
N LEU A 175 1.48 -10.66 18.43
CA LEU A 175 1.47 -11.38 19.71
C LEU A 175 1.71 -10.47 20.94
N THR A 176 1.65 -9.15 20.77
CA THR A 176 1.69 -8.18 21.88
C THR A 176 0.32 -8.00 22.54
N GLU A 177 0.33 -7.54 23.78
CA GLU A 177 -0.88 -7.19 24.54
C GLU A 177 -1.75 -6.18 23.79
N ARG A 178 -3.06 -6.37 23.90
CA ARG A 178 -4.04 -5.45 23.31
C ARG A 178 -4.21 -4.19 24.13
N ASP A 179 -4.72 -3.14 23.51
CA ASP A 179 -5.01 -1.90 24.21
C ASP A 179 -6.14 -2.07 25.27
N SER A 180 -6.40 -1.01 26.03
CA SER A 180 -7.45 -0.97 27.05
C SER A 180 -8.87 -1.23 26.48
N HIS A 181 -9.06 -1.19 25.16
CA HIS A 181 -10.31 -1.47 24.47
C HIS A 181 -10.31 -2.83 23.74
N GLY A 182 -9.21 -3.59 23.80
CA GLY A 182 -9.07 -4.91 23.16
C GLY A 182 -8.61 -4.84 21.70
N ASN A 183 -8.23 -3.67 21.20
CA ASN A 183 -7.81 -3.49 19.82
C ASN A 183 -6.31 -3.76 19.64
N PHE A 184 -5.97 -4.25 18.44
CA PHE A 184 -4.59 -4.32 18.00
C PHE A 184 -4.05 -2.92 17.70
N GLN A 185 -2.86 -2.59 18.21
CA GLN A 185 -2.26 -1.27 18.04
C GLN A 185 -1.45 -1.18 16.75
N PHE A 186 -2.14 -1.06 15.61
CA PHE A 186 -1.48 -0.91 14.29
C PHE A 186 -0.54 0.30 14.21
N SER A 187 -0.76 1.34 15.02
CA SER A 187 0.14 2.51 15.06
C SER A 187 1.55 2.19 15.56
N GLN A 188 1.73 1.10 16.29
CA GLN A 188 3.05 0.63 16.73
C GLN A 188 3.72 -0.27 15.70
N VAL A 189 2.97 -0.72 14.68
CA VAL A 189 3.49 -1.57 13.63
C VAL A 189 4.11 -0.72 12.52
N GLU A 190 5.33 -1.06 12.15
CA GLU A 190 6.01 -0.47 11.01
C GLU A 190 5.48 -1.09 9.71
N THR A 191 4.21 -0.80 9.40
CA THR A 191 3.46 -1.34 8.24
C THR A 191 4.24 -1.22 6.93
N ASP A 192 4.89 -0.07 6.73
CA ASP A 192 5.75 0.19 5.59
C ASP A 192 6.92 -0.81 5.50
N LYS A 193 7.56 -1.18 6.62
CA LYS A 193 8.65 -2.17 6.62
C LYS A 193 8.15 -3.57 6.29
N VAL A 194 6.97 -3.96 6.77
CA VAL A 194 6.36 -5.27 6.46
C VAL A 194 6.14 -5.41 4.95
N ILE A 195 5.41 -4.45 4.36
CA ILE A 195 5.09 -4.47 2.93
C ILE A 195 6.36 -4.35 2.09
N MET A 196 7.25 -3.42 2.44
CA MET A 196 8.46 -3.18 1.65
C MET A 196 9.51 -4.29 1.80
N GLY A 197 9.50 -5.05 2.90
CA GLY A 197 10.31 -6.26 3.06
C GLY A 197 9.93 -7.30 2.00
N LEU A 198 8.64 -7.63 1.92
CA LEU A 198 8.12 -8.59 0.94
C LEU A 198 8.30 -8.12 -0.50
N VAL A 199 8.15 -6.82 -0.76
CA VAL A 199 8.45 -6.23 -2.07
C VAL A 199 9.93 -6.40 -2.43
N LYS A 200 10.85 -6.16 -1.49
CA LYS A 200 12.29 -6.32 -1.73
C LYS A 200 12.65 -7.77 -2.06
N ASP A 201 12.11 -8.71 -1.30
CA ASP A 201 12.36 -10.15 -1.51
C ASP A 201 11.78 -10.62 -2.85
N TYR A 202 10.57 -10.19 -3.19
CA TYR A 202 9.97 -10.57 -4.47
C TYR A 202 10.67 -9.91 -5.67
N LEU A 203 11.08 -8.63 -5.58
CA LEU A 203 11.90 -7.99 -6.62
C LEU A 203 13.27 -8.68 -6.79
N LYS A 204 13.85 -9.24 -5.73
CA LYS A 204 15.08 -10.03 -5.82
C LYS A 204 14.86 -11.29 -6.64
N ILE A 205 13.77 -12.02 -6.41
CA ILE A 205 13.37 -13.19 -7.20
C ILE A 205 13.19 -12.80 -8.67
N LEU A 206 12.40 -11.75 -8.95
CA LEU A 206 12.16 -11.28 -10.32
C LEU A 206 13.45 -10.84 -11.04
N ARG A 207 14.44 -10.33 -10.31
CA ARG A 207 15.75 -9.99 -10.87
C ARG A 207 16.55 -11.25 -11.22
N GLU A 208 16.50 -12.28 -10.38
CA GLU A 208 17.17 -13.57 -10.61
C GLU A 208 16.54 -14.33 -11.79
N GLU A 209 15.22 -14.21 -11.97
CA GLU A 209 14.48 -14.71 -13.15
C GLU A 209 14.73 -13.86 -14.41
N GLY A 210 15.36 -12.70 -14.28
CA GLY A 210 15.67 -11.81 -15.40
C GLY A 210 14.51 -10.97 -15.90
N ILE A 211 13.44 -10.86 -15.11
CA ILE A 211 12.22 -10.08 -15.38
C ILE A 211 12.40 -8.62 -14.92
N TYR A 212 12.92 -8.40 -13.71
CA TYR A 212 13.15 -7.05 -13.20
C TYR A 212 14.42 -6.43 -13.79
N LYS A 213 14.25 -5.56 -14.79
CA LYS A 213 15.31 -4.85 -15.51
C LYS A 213 14.92 -3.40 -15.78
N ILE A 214 15.93 -2.55 -15.91
CA ILE A 214 15.74 -1.16 -16.33
C ILE A 214 15.83 -1.11 -17.86
N GLY A 215 14.80 -0.58 -18.50
CA GLY A 215 14.81 -0.28 -19.92
C GLY A 215 15.80 0.83 -20.25
N ILE A 216 16.58 0.62 -21.29
CA ILE A 216 17.60 1.58 -21.73
C ILE A 216 17.05 2.37 -22.91
N GLU A 217 16.95 3.68 -22.77
CA GLU A 217 16.53 4.55 -23.87
C GLU A 217 17.43 4.32 -25.10
N ARG A 218 16.82 4.07 -26.26
CA ARG A 218 17.54 3.71 -27.50
C ARG A 218 18.50 4.81 -27.94
N SER A 219 18.12 6.07 -27.78
CA SER A 219 18.97 7.25 -28.05
C SER A 219 20.25 7.22 -27.20
N TYR A 220 20.12 6.91 -25.91
CA TYR A 220 21.24 6.78 -24.97
C TYR A 220 22.13 5.58 -25.31
N TYR A 221 21.54 4.44 -25.70
CA TYR A 221 22.28 3.26 -26.12
C TYR A 221 23.16 3.56 -27.35
N LYS A 222 22.55 4.05 -28.44
CA LYS A 222 23.26 4.38 -29.69
C LYS A 222 24.41 5.35 -29.44
N LYS A 223 24.11 6.48 -28.78
CA LYS A 223 25.11 7.49 -28.43
C LYS A 223 26.26 6.94 -27.58
N THR A 224 26.01 5.97 -26.70
CA THR A 224 27.04 5.40 -25.83
C THR A 224 28.00 4.49 -26.59
N LEU A 225 27.51 3.74 -27.58
CA LEU A 225 28.33 2.83 -28.38
C LEU A 225 29.10 3.58 -29.48
N GLU A 226 28.43 4.47 -30.21
CA GLU A 226 29.03 5.25 -31.30
C GLU A 226 30.18 6.13 -30.81
N LYS A 227 30.05 6.71 -29.60
CA LYS A 227 31.10 7.53 -28.97
C LYS A 227 32.43 6.78 -28.83
N GLU A 228 32.38 5.46 -28.71
CA GLU A 228 33.52 4.58 -28.45
C GLU A 228 33.81 3.69 -29.67
N GLY A 229 33.26 4.04 -30.85
CA GLY A 229 33.52 3.39 -32.12
C GLY A 229 32.88 2.01 -32.31
N LEU A 230 31.87 1.66 -31.51
CA LEU A 230 31.14 0.39 -31.64
C LEU A 230 29.84 0.59 -32.42
N ASP A 231 29.50 -0.40 -33.26
CA ASP A 231 28.24 -0.43 -34.01
C ASP A 231 27.07 -0.86 -33.11
N PRO A 232 26.08 0.02 -32.83
CA PRO A 232 24.90 -0.32 -32.05
C PRO A 232 24.04 -1.42 -32.68
N ASP A 233 23.94 -1.48 -34.00
CA ASP A 233 23.09 -2.43 -34.70
C ASP A 233 23.70 -3.83 -34.73
N TYR A 234 25.03 -3.94 -34.58
CA TYR A 234 25.72 -5.21 -34.39
C TYR A 234 25.45 -5.82 -33.01
N PHE A 235 25.59 -5.04 -31.93
CA PHE A 235 25.41 -5.56 -30.55
C PHE A 235 23.95 -5.57 -30.08
N GLY A 236 23.10 -4.70 -30.63
CA GLY A 236 21.73 -4.47 -30.18
C GLY A 236 20.87 -5.74 -30.16
N PRO A 237 20.73 -6.46 -31.29
CA PRO A 237 19.95 -7.69 -31.39
C PRO A 237 20.49 -8.83 -30.51
N MET A 238 21.76 -8.80 -30.13
CA MET A 238 22.35 -9.81 -29.23
C MET A 238 21.94 -9.58 -27.78
N VAL A 239 21.89 -8.31 -27.35
CA VAL A 239 21.68 -7.91 -25.95
C VAL A 239 20.21 -7.69 -25.62
N PHE A 240 19.43 -7.13 -26.55
CA PHE A 240 18.05 -6.70 -26.30
C PHE A 240 17.03 -7.60 -26.98
N GLU A 241 15.87 -7.76 -26.36
CA GLU A 241 14.77 -8.57 -26.91
C GLU A 241 13.87 -7.78 -27.86
N ASN A 242 13.76 -6.47 -27.66
CA ASN A 242 12.89 -5.56 -28.40
C ASN A 242 13.70 -4.48 -29.16
N TYR A 243 14.85 -4.86 -29.74
CA TYR A 243 15.77 -3.91 -30.37
C TYR A 243 15.15 -3.11 -31.51
N ASP A 244 14.32 -3.75 -32.33
CA ASP A 244 13.81 -3.17 -33.58
C ASP A 244 12.77 -2.07 -33.31
N ASP A 245 11.85 -2.29 -32.37
CA ASP A 245 10.67 -1.43 -32.17
C ASP A 245 10.66 -0.69 -30.82
N GLY A 246 11.59 -1.01 -29.91
CA GLY A 246 11.61 -0.45 -28.56
C GLY A 246 12.21 0.95 -28.45
N GLN A 247 11.45 1.92 -27.92
CA GLN A 247 12.03 3.19 -27.42
C GLN A 247 12.94 2.93 -26.21
N PHE A 248 12.49 2.05 -25.31
CA PHE A 248 13.27 1.53 -24.19
C PHE A 248 13.63 0.08 -24.46
N LEU A 249 14.93 -0.18 -24.55
CA LEU A 249 15.50 -1.47 -24.88
C LEU A 249 15.62 -2.34 -23.62
N MET A 250 15.00 -3.52 -23.67
CA MET A 250 14.95 -4.50 -22.59
C MET A 250 15.97 -5.61 -22.82
N ALA A 251 16.91 -5.77 -21.89
CA ALA A 251 17.95 -6.78 -22.04
C ALA A 251 17.34 -8.18 -21.93
N LYS A 252 17.66 -9.08 -22.87
CA LYS A 252 17.07 -10.43 -22.96
C LYS A 252 17.06 -11.14 -21.61
N ALA A 253 15.97 -11.83 -21.26
CA ALA A 253 15.78 -12.52 -19.98
C ALA A 253 17.04 -13.27 -19.46
N PRO A 254 17.76 -14.07 -20.27
CA PRO A 254 18.94 -14.82 -19.81
C PRO A 254 20.13 -13.97 -19.35
N ILE A 255 20.20 -12.68 -19.73
CA ILE A 255 21.32 -11.78 -19.41
C ILE A 255 21.07 -11.14 -18.03
N ILE A 256 21.39 -11.90 -16.98
CA ILE A 256 21.25 -11.47 -15.57
C ILE A 256 22.59 -11.12 -14.90
N SER A 257 23.72 -11.42 -15.54
CA SER A 257 25.05 -11.12 -15.01
C SER A 257 26.05 -10.85 -16.13
N ALA A 258 27.14 -10.14 -15.82
CA ALA A 258 28.22 -9.89 -16.78
C ALA A 258 28.80 -11.20 -17.34
N ARG A 259 28.85 -12.26 -16.54
CA ARG A 259 29.27 -13.60 -17.00
C ARG A 259 28.33 -14.17 -18.07
N ARG A 260 27.02 -14.00 -17.91
CA ARG A 260 26.04 -14.46 -18.91
C ARG A 260 26.05 -13.58 -20.15
N LEU A 261 26.22 -12.27 -20.00
CA LEU A 261 26.43 -11.36 -21.12
C LEU A 261 27.64 -11.79 -21.96
N LYS A 262 28.79 -12.05 -21.32
CA LYS A 262 30.00 -12.55 -22.01
C LYS A 262 29.71 -13.83 -22.80
N ARG A 263 29.00 -14.80 -22.21
CA ARG A 263 28.64 -16.06 -22.92
C ARG A 263 27.73 -15.81 -24.13
N VAL A 264 26.77 -14.89 -24.03
CA VAL A 264 25.91 -14.53 -25.17
C VAL A 264 26.76 -13.91 -26.29
N LEU A 265 27.63 -12.96 -25.96
CA LEU A 265 28.51 -12.34 -26.96
C LEU A 265 29.48 -13.34 -27.61
N ILE A 266 30.02 -14.30 -26.86
CA ILE A 266 30.85 -15.38 -27.43
C ILE A 266 30.03 -16.26 -28.37
N LYS A 267 28.83 -16.67 -27.95
CA LYS A 267 27.95 -17.55 -28.75
C LYS A 267 27.54 -16.91 -30.07
N GLU A 268 27.28 -15.61 -30.07
CA GLU A 268 26.91 -14.84 -31.26
C GLU A 268 28.13 -14.37 -32.09
N GLY A 269 29.36 -14.78 -31.69
CA GLY A 269 30.59 -14.49 -32.43
C GLY A 269 31.12 -13.06 -32.29
N ALA A 270 30.61 -12.28 -31.34
CA ALA A 270 30.98 -10.87 -31.14
C ALA A 270 32.31 -10.67 -30.40
N ILE A 271 32.74 -11.65 -29.59
CA ILE A 271 34.02 -11.66 -28.87
C ILE A 271 34.56 -13.09 -28.73
N LYS A 272 35.87 -13.26 -28.53
CA LYS A 272 36.51 -14.55 -28.21
C LYS A 272 36.45 -14.89 -26.72
N GLU A 273 36.78 -16.13 -26.34
CA GLU A 273 36.73 -16.59 -24.95
C GLU A 273 37.68 -15.83 -24.00
N ASP A 274 38.85 -15.44 -24.50
CA ASP A 274 39.89 -14.69 -23.79
C ASP A 274 39.64 -13.18 -23.76
N GLU A 275 38.79 -12.67 -24.66
CA GLU A 275 38.48 -11.25 -24.76
C GLU A 275 37.53 -10.77 -23.65
N LYS A 276 37.66 -9.50 -23.28
CA LYS A 276 36.78 -8.83 -22.30
C LYS A 276 35.53 -8.30 -23.00
N ILE A 277 34.45 -8.13 -22.25
CA ILE A 277 33.24 -7.46 -22.74
C ILE A 277 33.64 -6.02 -23.14
N PRO A 278 33.22 -5.52 -24.31
CA PRO A 278 33.48 -4.13 -24.68
C PRO A 278 32.94 -3.16 -23.61
N GLY A 279 33.75 -2.20 -23.18
CA GLY A 279 33.42 -1.27 -22.09
C GLY A 279 32.05 -0.58 -22.23
N PRO A 280 31.65 -0.09 -23.43
CA PRO A 280 30.33 0.50 -23.65
C PRO A 280 29.18 -0.49 -23.43
N VAL A 281 29.33 -1.73 -23.92
CA VAL A 281 28.33 -2.80 -23.74
C VAL A 281 28.21 -3.19 -22.27
N GLU A 282 29.33 -3.29 -21.56
CA GLU A 282 29.32 -3.55 -20.12
C GLU A 282 28.64 -2.39 -19.35
N LYS A 283 28.90 -1.14 -19.73
CA LYS A 283 28.27 0.05 -19.14
C LYS A 283 26.75 0.04 -19.33
N ILE A 284 26.28 -0.32 -20.51
CA ILE A 284 24.85 -0.45 -20.83
C ILE A 284 24.21 -1.54 -19.97
N PHE A 285 24.84 -2.72 -19.88
CA PHE A 285 24.37 -3.79 -19.00
C PHE A 285 24.33 -3.36 -17.54
N ARG A 286 25.37 -2.69 -17.03
CA ARG A 286 25.38 -2.18 -15.65
C ARG A 286 24.25 -1.18 -15.38
N LYS A 287 23.84 -0.40 -16.38
CA LYS A 287 22.70 0.52 -16.29
C LYS A 287 21.35 -0.20 -16.34
N SER A 288 21.26 -1.35 -17.03
CA SER A 288 20.02 -2.14 -17.09
C SER A 288 19.76 -2.97 -15.82
N VAL A 289 20.76 -3.13 -14.95
CA VAL A 289 20.62 -3.82 -13.66
C VAL A 289 19.96 -2.89 -12.63
N PRO A 290 18.74 -3.23 -12.15
CA PRO A 290 18.04 -2.36 -11.22
C PRO A 290 18.65 -2.37 -9.82
N LYS A 291 18.60 -1.22 -9.17
CA LYS A 291 18.92 -1.05 -7.75
C LYS A 291 17.71 -0.44 -7.07
N PHE A 292 16.95 -1.27 -6.36
CA PHE A 292 15.78 -0.80 -5.64
C PHE A 292 16.23 -0.13 -4.33
N LYS A 293 16.18 1.21 -4.30
CA LYS A 293 16.52 2.02 -3.13
C LYS A 293 15.28 2.75 -2.65
N THR A 294 15.05 2.73 -1.35
CA THR A 294 13.86 3.33 -0.72
C THR A 294 14.25 4.44 0.23
N GLN A 295 13.44 5.49 0.30
CA GLN A 295 13.45 6.47 1.39
C GLN A 295 12.08 6.45 2.04
N VAL A 296 12.04 6.32 3.36
CA VAL A 296 10.79 6.20 4.11
C VAL A 296 10.49 7.54 4.78
N HIS A 297 9.23 7.96 4.69
CA HIS A 297 8.70 9.19 5.26
C HIS A 297 7.41 8.85 6.03
N PHE A 298 7.21 9.49 7.17
CA PHE A 298 5.97 9.37 7.93
C PHE A 298 5.35 10.75 8.12
N TYR A 299 4.13 10.91 7.62
CA TYR A 299 3.36 12.15 7.71
C TYR A 299 2.15 11.93 8.60
N GLY A 300 2.18 12.57 9.78
CA GLY A 300 1.12 12.44 10.78
C GLY A 300 1.15 13.60 11.78
N TYR A 301 2.01 13.51 12.80
CA TYR A 301 2.06 14.47 13.91
C TYR A 301 2.20 15.92 13.45
N ASP A 302 3.07 16.18 12.46
CA ASP A 302 3.30 17.53 11.91
C ASP A 302 2.01 18.15 11.34
N GLY A 303 1.16 17.34 10.70
CA GLY A 303 -0.11 17.81 10.13
C GLY A 303 -1.18 18.11 11.18
N ARG A 304 -1.14 17.45 12.35
CA ARG A 304 -2.12 17.65 13.44
C ARG A 304 -1.86 18.91 14.28
N GLY A 305 -0.60 19.35 14.33
CA GLY A 305 -0.19 20.55 15.05
C GLY A 305 0.01 21.78 14.17
N SER A 306 -0.31 21.68 12.87
CA SER A 306 -0.16 22.79 11.91
C SER A 306 -1.32 23.78 12.00
N ASP A 307 -1.10 25.00 11.49
CA ASP A 307 -2.17 25.98 11.37
C ASP A 307 -3.31 25.47 10.46
N PRO A 308 -4.58 25.65 10.86
CA PRO A 308 -5.73 25.19 10.08
C PRO A 308 -5.84 25.89 8.74
N THR A 309 -6.46 25.23 7.75
CA THR A 309 -6.78 25.89 6.48
C THR A 309 -7.83 26.99 6.68
N ARG A 310 -7.95 27.93 5.72
CA ARG A 310 -9.04 28.92 5.75
C ARG A 310 -10.42 28.25 5.82
N PHE A 311 -10.59 27.12 5.12
CA PHE A 311 -11.81 26.31 5.18
C PHE A 311 -12.06 25.79 6.61
N ASP A 312 -11.05 25.19 7.25
CA ASP A 312 -11.17 24.68 8.62
C ASP A 312 -11.44 25.80 9.63
N CYS A 313 -10.82 26.98 9.49
CA CYS A 313 -11.11 28.14 10.33
C CYS A 313 -12.60 28.54 10.25
N ILE A 314 -13.14 28.65 9.04
CA ILE A 314 -14.54 29.04 8.82
C ILE A 314 -15.46 27.92 9.34
N TYR A 315 -15.18 26.66 8.99
CA TYR A 315 -15.96 25.50 9.39
C TYR A 315 -16.03 25.36 10.91
N THR A 316 -14.89 25.33 11.59
CA THR A 316 -14.82 25.13 13.05
C THR A 316 -15.41 26.30 13.84
N TYR A 317 -15.22 27.54 13.38
CA TYR A 317 -15.84 28.70 14.02
C TYR A 317 -17.37 28.62 13.96
N ASN A 318 -17.92 28.27 12.79
CA ASN A 318 -19.36 28.14 12.62
C ASN A 318 -19.93 26.90 13.34
N LEU A 319 -19.17 25.81 13.50
CA LEU A 319 -19.55 24.70 14.38
C LEU A 319 -19.72 25.19 15.83
N GLY A 320 -18.79 26.01 16.34
CA GLY A 320 -18.89 26.60 17.68
C GLY A 320 -20.14 27.47 17.86
N LEU A 321 -20.44 28.33 16.87
CA LEU A 321 -21.69 29.12 16.86
C LEU A 321 -22.94 28.22 16.83
N THR A 322 -22.90 27.14 16.04
CA THR A 322 -23.99 26.17 15.97
C THR A 322 -24.24 25.51 17.32
N VAL A 323 -23.18 25.10 18.03
CA VAL A 323 -23.26 24.55 19.39
C VAL A 323 -23.89 25.57 20.34
N PHE A 324 -23.45 26.83 20.30
CA PHE A 324 -24.04 27.89 21.12
C PHE A 324 -25.54 28.02 20.86
N SER A 325 -25.96 28.08 19.58
CA SER A 325 -27.38 28.17 19.21
C SER A 325 -28.18 26.96 19.69
N LEU A 326 -27.65 25.74 19.58
CA LEU A 326 -28.31 24.53 20.07
C LEU A 326 -28.52 24.59 21.60
N ILE A 327 -27.49 24.96 22.36
CA ILE A 327 -27.56 25.08 23.82
C ILE A 327 -28.52 26.19 24.25
N ALA A 328 -28.47 27.36 23.59
CA ALA A 328 -29.34 28.49 23.90
C ALA A 328 -30.83 28.16 23.69
N ASN A 329 -31.14 27.22 22.80
CA ASN A 329 -32.48 26.71 22.56
C ASN A 329 -32.82 25.46 23.40
N GLY A 330 -32.01 25.10 24.40
CA GLY A 330 -32.27 23.99 25.32
C GLY A 330 -32.05 22.59 24.73
N SER A 331 -31.34 22.47 23.60
CA SER A 331 -31.04 21.17 22.99
C SER A 331 -29.94 20.41 23.74
N THR A 332 -30.05 19.08 23.80
CA THR A 332 -29.04 18.17 24.38
C THR A 332 -28.92 16.89 23.56
N GLY A 333 -27.80 16.16 23.69
CA GLY A 333 -27.58 14.89 23.00
C GLY A 333 -27.44 15.00 21.47
N GLN A 334 -27.07 16.18 20.97
CA GLN A 334 -26.90 16.45 19.54
C GLN A 334 -25.46 16.81 19.18
N MET A 335 -25.04 16.43 17.98
CA MET A 335 -23.80 16.83 17.33
C MET A 335 -24.08 18.04 16.44
N ALA A 336 -23.32 19.12 16.60
CA ALA A 336 -23.37 20.23 15.65
C ALA A 336 -22.72 19.83 14.33
N ALA A 337 -23.37 20.17 13.21
CA ALA A 337 -22.85 19.95 11.87
C ALA A 337 -23.24 21.11 10.95
N ILE A 338 -22.58 21.20 9.80
CA ILE A 338 -22.87 22.18 8.76
C ILE A 338 -23.07 21.42 7.44
N ARG A 339 -24.18 21.67 6.75
CA ARG A 339 -24.44 21.11 5.42
C ARG A 339 -23.90 22.03 4.32
N ASN A 340 -23.84 21.49 3.10
CA ASN A 340 -23.48 22.22 1.88
C ASN A 340 -22.03 22.75 1.90
N LEU A 341 -21.11 22.04 2.56
CA LEU A 341 -19.70 22.45 2.68
C LEU A 341 -18.97 22.52 1.33
N GLU A 342 -19.49 21.83 0.30
CA GLU A 342 -19.02 21.91 -1.08
C GLU A 342 -19.36 23.23 -1.76
N LYS A 343 -20.38 23.96 -1.27
CA LYS A 343 -20.90 25.20 -1.86
C LYS A 343 -20.23 26.45 -1.30
N ASP A 344 -20.58 27.60 -1.86
CA ASP A 344 -20.18 28.89 -1.29
C ASP A 344 -20.66 29.03 0.16
N PHE A 345 -19.91 29.79 0.97
CA PHE A 345 -20.24 29.99 2.39
C PHE A 345 -21.66 30.54 2.61
N SER A 346 -22.17 31.33 1.67
CA SER A 346 -23.54 31.86 1.73
C SER A 346 -24.64 30.78 1.70
N GLU A 347 -24.33 29.56 1.27
CA GLU A 347 -25.26 28.43 1.21
C GLU A 347 -25.07 27.42 2.35
N TRP A 348 -24.16 27.68 3.29
CA TRP A 348 -23.89 26.76 4.40
C TRP A 348 -25.05 26.77 5.40
N GLU A 349 -25.48 25.57 5.81
CA GLU A 349 -26.62 25.40 6.71
C GLU A 349 -26.19 24.74 8.03
N PRO A 350 -26.16 25.49 9.15
CA PRO A 350 -25.99 24.94 10.49
C PRO A 350 -27.13 24.00 10.88
N ILE A 351 -26.80 22.82 11.42
CA ILE A 351 -27.77 21.82 11.88
C ILE A 351 -27.34 21.15 13.19
N GLY A 352 -28.30 20.63 13.94
CA GLY A 352 -28.08 19.68 15.04
C GLY A 352 -28.51 18.28 14.62
N ILE A 353 -27.61 17.30 14.81
CA ILE A 353 -27.87 15.89 14.49
C ILE A 353 -28.00 15.11 15.81
N PRO A 354 -29.14 14.47 16.11
CA PRO A 354 -29.27 13.58 17.27
C PRO A 354 -28.21 12.47 17.19
N ILE A 355 -27.45 12.26 18.28
CA ILE A 355 -26.36 11.27 18.28
C ILE A 355 -26.89 9.85 18.44
N ALA A 356 -27.93 9.65 19.25
CA ALA A 356 -28.43 8.31 19.59
C ALA A 356 -28.80 7.44 18.36
N PRO A 357 -29.47 7.95 17.31
CA PRO A 357 -29.77 7.17 16.10
C PRO A 357 -28.54 6.74 15.28
N LEU A 358 -27.38 7.37 15.50
CA LEU A 358 -26.13 7.03 14.82
C LEU A 358 -25.34 5.94 15.55
N MET A 359 -25.77 5.56 16.75
CA MET A 359 -25.06 4.58 17.58
C MET A 359 -25.60 3.16 17.35
N HIS A 360 -24.71 2.18 17.43
CA HIS A 360 -25.05 0.76 17.43
C HIS A 360 -24.31 0.03 18.55
N LEU A 361 -24.72 -1.22 18.82
CA LEU A 361 -24.04 -2.08 19.79
C LEU A 361 -22.89 -2.82 19.12
N GLU A 362 -21.70 -2.72 19.69
CA GLU A 362 -20.49 -3.45 19.29
C GLU A 362 -19.98 -4.23 20.50
N GLU A 363 -19.52 -5.46 20.31
CA GLU A 363 -18.90 -6.26 21.37
C GLU A 363 -17.45 -5.83 21.58
N ARG A 364 -17.11 -5.41 22.81
CA ARG A 364 -15.75 -5.06 23.22
C ARG A 364 -15.41 -5.78 24.51
N LYS A 365 -14.36 -6.61 24.46
CA LYS A 365 -13.91 -7.45 25.59
C LYS A 365 -15.05 -8.29 26.20
N GLY A 366 -15.87 -8.93 25.35
CA GLY A 366 -16.98 -9.77 25.81
C GLY A 366 -18.21 -9.01 26.31
N LYS A 367 -18.27 -7.67 26.14
CA LYS A 367 -19.40 -6.83 26.59
C LYS A 367 -19.93 -5.97 25.46
N LEU A 368 -21.25 -5.82 25.39
CA LEU A 368 -21.89 -4.91 24.45
C LEU A 368 -21.71 -3.46 24.89
N ALA A 369 -21.19 -2.62 24.00
CA ALA A 369 -21.02 -1.19 24.19
C ALA A 369 -21.71 -0.41 23.06
N LEU A 370 -22.33 0.73 23.40
CA LEU A 370 -22.88 1.66 22.40
C LEU A 370 -21.74 2.49 21.79
N VAL A 371 -21.61 2.43 20.47
CA VAL A 371 -20.52 3.07 19.72
C VAL A 371 -21.06 3.77 18.47
N LEU A 372 -20.34 4.80 18.01
CA LEU A 372 -20.55 5.39 16.69
C LEU A 372 -19.78 4.59 15.65
N GLU A 373 -20.44 4.28 14.53
CA GLU A 373 -19.80 3.63 13.40
C GLU A 373 -18.74 4.54 12.77
N LYS A 374 -17.59 3.94 12.43
CA LYS A 374 -16.51 4.66 11.79
C LYS A 374 -16.81 4.73 10.30
N SER A 375 -16.82 5.94 9.74
CA SER A 375 -16.94 6.13 8.29
C SER A 375 -15.63 5.77 7.60
N VAL A 376 -15.67 4.75 6.72
CA VAL A 376 -14.56 4.32 5.87
C VAL A 376 -14.73 4.83 4.44
N VAL A 377 -13.71 4.67 3.59
CA VAL A 377 -13.82 5.02 2.16
C VAL A 377 -14.84 4.11 1.48
N ASP A 378 -15.89 4.69 0.92
CA ASP A 378 -16.79 3.96 0.02
C ASP A 378 -16.10 3.76 -1.34
N VAL A 379 -15.84 2.50 -1.70
CA VAL A 379 -15.25 2.09 -2.98
C VAL A 379 -16.17 2.36 -4.19
N ASN A 380 -17.42 2.75 -3.95
CA ASN A 380 -18.35 3.24 -4.96
C ASN A 380 -18.43 4.78 -5.03
N SER A 381 -17.77 5.49 -4.13
CA SER A 381 -17.80 6.95 -4.11
C SER A 381 -17.21 7.56 -5.39
N PRO A 382 -17.71 8.72 -5.85
CA PRO A 382 -17.14 9.41 -7.01
C PRO A 382 -15.64 9.67 -6.87
N ALA A 383 -15.17 10.11 -5.69
CA ALA A 383 -13.75 10.38 -5.44
C ALA A 383 -12.88 9.13 -5.66
N PHE A 384 -13.32 7.99 -5.12
CA PHE A 384 -12.59 6.74 -5.29
C PHE A 384 -12.61 6.25 -6.75
N ARG A 385 -13.75 6.36 -7.45
CA ARG A 385 -13.87 6.00 -8.86
C ARG A 385 -12.93 6.82 -9.75
N VAL A 386 -12.76 8.11 -9.47
CA VAL A 386 -11.77 8.96 -10.16
C VAL A 386 -10.36 8.43 -9.93
N VAL A 387 -9.96 8.20 -8.68
CA VAL A 387 -8.64 7.62 -8.39
C VAL A 387 -8.45 6.30 -9.12
N LYS A 388 -9.41 5.38 -9.04
CA LYS A 388 -9.35 4.07 -9.70
C LYS A 388 -9.18 4.19 -11.22
N ALA A 389 -9.89 5.10 -11.87
CA ALA A 389 -9.80 5.33 -13.31
C ALA A 389 -8.44 5.91 -13.75
N PHE A 390 -7.79 6.70 -12.91
CA PHE A 390 -6.52 7.36 -13.24
C PHE A 390 -5.27 6.65 -12.70
N ARG A 391 -5.41 5.58 -11.90
CA ARG A 391 -4.28 4.81 -11.32
C ARG A 391 -3.23 4.39 -12.36
N ASP A 392 -3.63 3.85 -13.51
CA ASP A 392 -2.69 3.43 -14.55
C ASP A 392 -1.94 4.62 -15.18
N LYS A 393 -2.64 5.76 -15.35
CA LYS A 393 -2.03 7.00 -15.84
C LYS A 393 -1.03 7.56 -14.82
N TRP A 394 -1.38 7.57 -13.53
CA TRP A 394 -0.51 8.10 -12.46
C TRP A 394 0.65 7.17 -12.13
N LEU A 395 0.47 5.86 -12.31
CA LEU A 395 1.57 4.90 -12.27
C LEU A 395 2.67 5.31 -13.24
N GLY A 396 2.35 5.95 -14.37
CA GLY A 396 3.33 6.57 -15.25
C GLY A 396 4.33 5.57 -15.82
N ALA A 397 3.93 4.30 -15.99
CA ALA A 397 4.73 3.25 -16.58
C ALA A 397 4.78 3.34 -18.12
N ILE A 398 4.90 4.56 -18.62
CA ILE A 398 4.94 4.95 -20.02
C ILE A 398 6.14 5.88 -20.25
N PRO A 399 6.66 6.01 -21.50
CA PRO A 399 7.80 6.86 -21.83
C PRO A 399 7.67 8.34 -21.47
N GLU A 400 6.45 8.87 -21.41
CA GLU A 400 6.15 10.27 -21.12
C GLU A 400 6.52 10.65 -19.67
N GLU A 401 6.59 11.94 -19.38
CA GLU A 401 6.89 12.43 -18.03
C GLU A 401 5.81 12.01 -17.00
N ASP A 402 6.24 11.85 -15.74
CA ASP A 402 5.31 11.54 -14.65
C ASP A 402 4.35 12.72 -14.40
N ASN A 403 3.06 12.42 -14.23
CA ASN A 403 2.01 13.42 -14.05
C ASN A 403 1.81 13.85 -12.58
N TYR A 404 2.91 14.13 -11.86
CA TYR A 404 2.81 14.57 -10.47
C TYR A 404 2.20 15.97 -10.38
N ARG A 405 1.29 16.14 -9.42
CA ARG A 405 0.86 17.46 -8.97
C ARG A 405 1.72 17.92 -7.81
N ARG A 406 1.93 19.24 -7.72
CA ARG A 406 2.75 19.89 -6.70
C ARG A 406 1.89 20.93 -6.00
N PRO A 407 0.98 20.52 -5.10
CA PRO A 407 0.15 21.46 -4.36
C PRO A 407 1.07 22.44 -3.60
N GLY A 408 0.67 23.71 -3.59
CA GLY A 408 1.39 24.74 -2.87
C GLY A 408 1.17 24.66 -1.35
N PRO A 409 1.95 25.40 -0.55
CA PRO A 409 1.67 25.52 0.88
C PRO A 409 0.31 26.19 1.11
N ILE A 410 -0.29 25.94 2.28
CA ILE A 410 -1.53 26.59 2.72
C ILE A 410 -1.36 28.11 2.66
N ARG A 411 -2.35 28.82 2.09
CA ARG A 411 -2.37 30.28 2.00
C ARG A 411 -3.59 30.84 2.70
N PHE A 412 -3.38 31.87 3.52
CA PHE A 412 -4.45 32.61 4.20
C PHE A 412 -4.91 33.86 3.44
N ALA A 413 -4.14 34.30 2.45
CA ALA A 413 -4.45 35.45 1.61
C ALA A 413 -4.38 35.06 0.11
N GLY A 414 -5.30 35.62 -0.67
CA GLY A 414 -5.47 35.30 -2.09
C GLY A 414 -6.40 34.10 -2.35
N LYS A 415 -6.64 33.78 -3.63
CA LYS A 415 -7.37 32.58 -4.03
C LYS A 415 -6.40 31.40 -4.11
N SER A 416 -6.73 30.28 -3.46
CA SER A 416 -6.04 28.99 -3.66
C SER A 416 -6.78 28.21 -4.74
N GLU A 417 -6.07 27.42 -5.57
CA GLU A 417 -6.72 26.50 -6.52
C GLU A 417 -7.50 25.39 -5.81
N GLU A 418 -7.17 25.11 -4.54
CA GLU A 418 -7.73 24.02 -3.73
C GLU A 418 -8.13 24.58 -2.35
N GLU A 419 -9.17 25.41 -2.27
CA GLU A 419 -9.66 25.94 -0.99
C GLU A 419 -10.35 24.87 -0.12
N ARG A 420 -10.77 23.75 -0.72
CA ARG A 420 -11.49 22.64 -0.07
C ARG A 420 -10.89 21.30 -0.47
N PRO A 421 -11.04 20.24 0.36
CA PRO A 421 -10.62 18.90 -0.03
C PRO A 421 -11.27 18.44 -1.34
N ILE A 422 -10.49 17.83 -2.22
CA ILE A 422 -10.98 17.34 -3.52
C ILE A 422 -12.01 16.22 -3.32
N THR A 423 -11.78 15.37 -2.32
CA THR A 423 -12.72 14.32 -1.90
C THR A 423 -14.11 14.87 -1.57
N LEU A 424 -14.20 15.99 -0.82
CA LEU A 424 -15.46 16.65 -0.49
C LEU A 424 -16.20 17.08 -1.77
N LEU A 425 -15.50 17.78 -2.67
CA LEU A 425 -16.08 18.28 -3.92
C LEU A 425 -16.56 17.15 -4.84
N LEU A 426 -15.74 16.10 -5.01
CA LEU A 426 -16.09 14.98 -5.88
C LEU A 426 -17.27 14.18 -5.33
N ASN A 427 -17.29 13.90 -4.02
CA ASN A 427 -18.35 13.09 -3.43
C ASN A 427 -19.70 13.81 -3.44
N ALA A 428 -19.72 15.14 -3.34
CA ALA A 428 -20.96 15.91 -3.46
C ALA A 428 -21.64 15.78 -4.83
N LEU A 429 -20.87 15.54 -5.91
CA LEU A 429 -21.43 15.28 -7.24
C LEU A 429 -22.24 13.98 -7.30
N GLY A 430 -21.93 13.00 -6.46
CA GLY A 430 -22.64 11.72 -6.39
C GLY A 430 -23.95 11.80 -5.58
N SER A 431 -24.04 12.74 -4.65
CA SER A 431 -25.19 12.93 -3.76
C SER A 431 -26.34 13.75 -4.38
N SER A 432 -26.18 14.22 -5.62
CA SER A 432 -27.18 15.03 -6.34
C SER A 432 -28.26 14.19 -7.04
N ARG A 433 -28.68 13.05 -6.47
CA ARG A 433 -29.78 12.23 -6.97
C ARG A 433 -30.87 12.03 -5.95
#